data_AF-A0A062X6N9-F1
#
_entry.id   AF-A0A062X6N9-F1
#
_cell.length_a   1.000
_cell.length_b   1.000
_cell.length_c   1.000
_cell.angle_alpha   90.00
_cell.angle_beta   90.00
_cell.angle_gamma   90.00
#
_symmetry.space_group_name_H-M   'P 1'
#
loop_
_entity.id
_entity.type
_entity.pdbx_description
1 polymer ?
#
loop_
_entity_poly.entity_id
_entity_poly.type
_entity_poly.pdbx_seq_one_letter_code
_entity_poly.pdbx_strand_id
1 'polypeptide(L)'
;MVKSHGVWNGSKYANPALDAAADAYDAATDPAERKKQAEIIARALHEDVPVIITVWSGAVRAYRSDRVRGLRAHPSAFLDLTTVSRA
;
A
#
# COMPACT_ATOMS: atom_id res chain seq x y z
N MET A 1 7.43 -6.06 0.68
CA MET A 1 7.77 -4.81 -0.05
C MET A 1 8.43 -5.15 -1.37
N VAL A 2 8.52 -4.17 -2.28
CA VAL A 2 9.02 -4.23 -3.66
C VAL A 2 10.50 -4.68 -3.80
N LYS A 3 11.19 -4.97 -2.70
CA LYS A 3 12.60 -5.40 -2.72
C LYS A 3 12.84 -6.59 -3.65
N SER A 4 14.06 -6.69 -4.19
CA SER A 4 14.47 -7.76 -5.12
C SER A 4 14.15 -9.16 -4.58
N HIS A 5 14.39 -9.39 -3.29
CA HIS A 5 14.12 -10.66 -2.60
C HIS A 5 12.79 -10.69 -1.82
N GLY A 6 11.91 -9.72 -2.09
CA GLY A 6 10.61 -9.63 -1.42
C GLY A 6 9.67 -10.76 -1.82
N VAL A 7 9.02 -11.39 -0.84
CA VAL A 7 8.06 -12.49 -1.06
C VAL A 7 6.87 -12.10 -1.94
N TRP A 8 6.53 -10.81 -2.00
CA TRP A 8 5.45 -10.25 -2.82
C TRP A 8 5.93 -9.71 -4.17
N ASN A 9 7.21 -9.89 -4.52
CA ASN A 9 7.77 -9.46 -5.80
C ASN A 9 7.40 -10.46 -6.92
N GLY A 10 6.20 -10.28 -7.48
CA GLY A 10 5.69 -11.12 -8.56
C GLY A 10 6.42 -10.93 -9.89
N SER A 11 6.91 -9.73 -10.18
CA SER A 11 7.59 -9.39 -11.43
C SER A 11 9.06 -9.81 -11.48
N LYS A 12 9.62 -10.25 -10.35
CA LYS A 12 11.06 -10.57 -10.20
C LYS A 12 11.97 -9.37 -10.49
N TYR A 13 11.42 -8.17 -10.41
CA TYR A 13 12.16 -6.94 -10.61
C TYR A 13 13.25 -6.79 -9.55
N ALA A 14 14.44 -6.36 -9.98
CA ALA A 14 15.58 -6.19 -9.11
C ALA A 14 16.32 -4.89 -9.48
N ASN A 15 16.44 -3.98 -8.50
CA ASN A 15 17.16 -2.73 -8.65
C ASN A 15 17.89 -2.41 -7.34
N PRO A 16 19.23 -2.40 -7.33
CA PRO A 16 20.00 -2.22 -6.10
C PRO A 16 19.81 -0.83 -5.47
N ALA A 17 19.54 0.21 -6.28
CA ALA A 17 19.26 1.54 -5.76
C ALA A 17 17.89 1.59 -5.06
N LEU A 18 16.89 0.88 -5.60
CA LEU A 18 15.60 0.73 -4.95
C LEU A 18 15.74 -0.06 -3.63
N ASP A 19 16.49 -1.16 -3.63
CA ASP A 19 16.69 -1.97 -2.42
C ASP A 19 17.33 -1.15 -1.29
N ALA A 20 18.37 -0.36 -1.62
CA ALA A 20 19.03 0.52 -0.67
C ALA A 20 18.07 1.61 -0.15
N ALA A 21 17.26 2.21 -1.03
CA ALA A 21 16.27 3.20 -0.63
C ALA A 21 15.16 2.59 0.24
N ALA A 22 14.74 1.36 -0.05
CA ALA A 22 13.76 0.63 0.77
C ALA A 22 14.29 0.35 2.18
N ASP A 23 15.56 -0.07 2.31
CA ASP A 23 16.19 -0.27 3.61
C ASP A 23 16.31 1.05 4.40
N ALA A 24 16.69 2.14 3.73
CA ALA A 24 16.74 3.46 4.35
C ALA A 24 15.34 3.99 4.74
N TYR A 25 14.31 3.73 3.92
CA TYR A 25 12.93 4.09 4.20
C TYR A 25 12.42 3.43 5.48
N ASP A 26 12.67 2.13 5.63
CA ASP A 26 12.25 1.34 6.80
C ASP A 26 13.02 1.77 8.07
N ALA A 27 14.29 2.15 7.93
CA ALA A 27 15.12 2.63 9.03
C ALA A 27 14.84 4.09 9.45
N ALA A 28 14.23 4.90 8.58
CA ALA A 28 14.04 6.33 8.82
C ALA A 28 13.05 6.61 9.97
N THR A 29 13.49 7.37 10.96
CA THR A 29 12.66 7.87 12.07
C THR A 29 12.10 9.28 11.82
N ASP A 30 12.72 10.03 10.91
CA ASP A 30 12.28 11.36 10.50
C ASP A 30 11.36 11.30 9.26
N PRO A 31 10.21 12.01 9.23
CA PRO A 31 9.31 12.02 8.08
C PRO A 31 9.92 12.59 6.79
N ALA A 32 10.80 13.58 6.87
CA ALA A 32 11.40 14.17 5.67
C ALA A 32 12.39 13.22 5.01
N GLU A 33 13.21 12.53 5.81
CA GLU A 33 14.10 11.49 5.32
C GLU A 33 13.32 10.32 4.72
N ARG A 34 12.25 9.87 5.40
CA ARG A 34 11.38 8.82 4.87
C ARG A 34 10.77 9.21 3.52
N LYS A 35 10.32 10.46 3.36
CA LYS A 35 9.79 10.97 2.11
C LYS A 35 10.84 10.95 0.98
N LYS A 36 12.07 11.39 1.26
CA LYS A 36 13.16 11.38 0.29
C LYS A 36 13.44 9.97 -0.24
N GLN A 37 13.45 8.97 0.63
CA GLN A 37 13.64 7.57 0.20
C GLN A 37 12.45 7.06 -0.63
N ALA A 38 11.21 7.42 -0.26
CA ALA A 38 10.03 7.10 -1.06
C ALA A 38 10.07 7.68 -2.48
N GLU A 39 10.63 8.89 -2.66
CA GLU A 39 10.78 9.50 -3.98
C GLU A 39 11.75 8.72 -4.88
N ILE A 40 12.82 8.16 -4.31
CA ILE A 40 13.76 7.29 -5.05
C ILE A 40 13.06 6.00 -5.48
N ILE A 41 12.34 5.36 -4.57
CA ILE A 41 11.58 4.13 -4.84
C ILE A 41 10.52 4.39 -5.92
N ALA A 42 9.75 5.46 -5.79
CA ALA A 42 8.69 5.82 -6.73
C ALA A 42 9.23 6.12 -8.13
N ARG A 43 10.35 6.85 -8.23
CA ARG A 43 11.00 7.14 -9.50
C ARG A 43 11.48 5.87 -10.20
N ALA A 44 12.19 5.00 -9.48
CA ALA A 44 12.66 3.73 -10.05
C ALA A 44 11.49 2.86 -10.55
N LEU A 45 10.41 2.76 -9.75
CA LEU A 45 9.20 2.02 -10.15
C LEU A 45 8.47 2.64 -11.35
N HIS A 46 8.51 3.97 -11.49
CA HIS A 46 7.89 4.67 -12.60
C HIS A 46 8.69 4.53 -13.90
N GLU A 47 10.02 4.62 -13.82
CA GLU A 47 10.92 4.58 -14.99
C GLU A 47 11.12 3.15 -15.49
N ASP A 48 11.30 2.18 -14.59
CA ASP A 48 11.59 0.79 -14.97
C ASP A 48 10.32 -0.05 -15.24
N VAL A 49 9.14 0.48 -14.87
CA VAL A 49 7.80 -0.10 -15.11
C VAL A 49 7.72 -1.62 -14.83
N PRO A 50 8.09 -2.09 -13.61
CA PRO A 50 8.07 -3.53 -13.33
C PRO A 50 6.66 -4.11 -13.22
N VAL A 51 5.66 -3.25 -13.02
CA VAL A 51 4.23 -3.59 -12.97
C VAL A 51 3.44 -2.43 -13.55
N ILE A 52 2.38 -2.72 -14.30
CA ILE A 52 1.40 -1.74 -14.77
C ILE A 52 0.18 -1.79 -13.86
N ILE A 53 -0.12 -0.70 -13.15
CA ILE A 53 -1.31 -0.56 -12.32
C ILE A 53 -2.36 0.22 -13.11
N THR A 54 -3.38 -0.46 -13.62
CA THR A 54 -4.40 0.15 -14.49
C THR A 54 -5.44 0.96 -13.74
N VAL A 55 -5.75 0.58 -12.50
CA VAL A 55 -6.77 1.24 -11.68
C VAL A 55 -6.41 1.15 -10.20
N TRP A 56 -6.65 2.26 -9.48
CA TRP A 56 -6.68 2.29 -8.03
C TRP A 56 -8.15 2.32 -7.59
N SER A 57 -8.69 1.16 -7.22
CA SER A 57 -10.06 1.10 -6.70
C SER A 57 -10.10 1.61 -5.26
N GLY A 58 -11.06 2.48 -4.95
CA GLY A 58 -11.34 2.88 -3.57
C GLY A 58 -11.79 1.69 -2.70
N ALA A 59 -11.84 1.90 -1.38
CA ALA A 59 -12.40 0.93 -0.47
C ALA A 59 -13.93 0.89 -0.63
N VAL A 60 -14.45 -0.19 -1.22
CA VAL A 60 -15.89 -0.42 -1.37
C VAL A 60 -16.32 -1.55 -0.44
N ARG A 61 -17.44 -1.35 0.27
CA ARG A 61 -18.05 -2.39 1.10
C ARG A 61 -19.56 -2.38 0.92
N ALA A 62 -20.07 -3.43 0.29
CA ALA A 62 -21.51 -3.62 0.13
C ALA A 62 -22.12 -4.24 1.40
N TYR A 63 -23.28 -3.72 1.82
CA TYR A 63 -24.04 -4.26 2.95
C TYR A 63 -25.51 -3.85 2.87
N ARG A 64 -26.34 -4.51 3.68
CA ARG A 64 -27.76 -4.21 3.83
C ARG A 64 -27.96 -3.00 4.73
N SER A 65 -28.03 -1.81 4.15
CA SER A 65 -28.26 -0.55 4.90
C SER A 65 -29.60 -0.52 5.65
N ASP A 66 -30.57 -1.33 5.22
CA ASP A 66 -31.86 -1.52 5.90
C ASP A 66 -31.77 -2.40 7.16
N ARG A 67 -30.66 -3.10 7.38
CA ARG A 67 -30.47 -4.04 8.50
C ARG A 67 -29.22 -3.78 9.33
N VAL A 68 -28.25 -3.06 8.78
CA VAL A 68 -26.93 -2.88 9.37
C VAL A 68 -26.59 -1.39 9.32
N ARG A 69 -26.25 -0.83 10.49
CA ARG A 69 -25.76 0.55 10.62
C ARG A 69 -24.33 0.53 11.13
N GLY A 70 -23.62 1.64 10.92
CA GLY A 70 -22.26 1.84 11.43
C GLY A 70 -21.14 1.13 10.67
N LEU A 71 -21.46 0.24 9.73
CA LEU A 71 -20.44 -0.42 8.91
C LEU A 71 -19.79 0.56 7.92
N ARG A 72 -18.46 0.68 7.98
CA ARG A 72 -17.67 1.58 7.12
C ARG A 72 -16.73 0.78 6.21
N ALA A 73 -16.52 1.30 5.01
CA ALA A 73 -15.37 0.91 4.19
C ALA A 73 -14.12 1.65 4.70
N HIS A 74 -12.98 0.97 4.74
CA HIS A 74 -11.72 1.54 5.22
C HIS A 74 -10.56 1.11 4.31
N PRO A 75 -9.57 1.99 4.02
CA PRO A 75 -8.45 1.69 3.12
C PRO A 75 -7.61 0.47 3.50
N SER A 76 -7.59 0.09 4.79
CA SER A 76 -6.88 -1.13 5.24
C SER A 76 -7.60 -2.43 4.87
N ALA A 77 -8.81 -2.36 4.31
CA ALA A 77 -9.70 -3.49 4.04
C ALA A 77 -10.12 -4.32 5.28
N PHE A 78 -9.61 -4.00 6.48
CA PHE A 78 -10.03 -4.65 7.72
C PHE A 78 -11.52 -4.44 7.97
N LEU A 79 -12.13 -5.46 8.59
CA LEU A 79 -13.51 -5.42 9.03
C LEU A 79 -13.55 -4.94 10.48
N ASP A 80 -14.01 -3.71 10.68
CA ASP A 80 -14.31 -3.19 12.01
C ASP A 80 -15.81 -3.35 12.29
N LEU A 81 -16.13 -4.15 13.30
CA LEU A 81 -17.49 -4.39 13.76
C LEU A 81 -17.82 -3.67 15.08
N THR A 82 -16.86 -2.96 15.68
CA THR A 82 -17.04 -2.32 16.99
C THR A 82 -18.08 -1.20 16.96
N THR A 83 -18.32 -0.62 15.78
CA THR A 83 -19.30 0.43 15.54
C THR A 83 -20.58 -0.08 14.88
N VAL A 84 -20.68 -1.39 14.64
CA VAL A 84 -21.75 -2.00 13.85
C VAL A 84 -22.92 -2.41 14.74
N SER A 85 -24.13 -2.06 14.31
CA SER A 85 -25.37 -2.45 14.99
C SER A 85 -26.45 -2.89 14.00
N ARG A 86 -27.45 -3.60 14.52
CA ARG A 86 -28.67 -3.89 13.77
C ARG A 86 -29.51 -2.61 13.65
N ALA A 87 -30.03 -2.36 12.45
CA ALA A 87 -30.83 -1.17 12.13
C ALA A 87 -32.20 -1.15 12.80
#